data_AF-A0A644YDZ1-F1
#
_entry.id   AF-A0A644YDZ1-F1
#
_cell.length_a   1.000
_cell.length_b   1.000
_cell.length_c   1.000
_cell.angle_alpha   90.00
_cell.angle_beta   90.00
_cell.angle_gamma   90.00
#
_symmetry.space_group_name_H-M   'P 1'
#
loop_
_entity.id
_entity.type
_entity.pdbx_description
1 polymer ?
#
loop_
_entity_poly.entity_id
_entity_poly.type
_entity_poly.pdbx_seq_one_letter_code
_entity_poly.pdbx_strand_id
1 'polypeptide(L)'
;MCVFDRVVTPRIDIYDRTSNEYLGRAIFPVTPSVESALLGMINSATIPGSIMLQDVTFLPSSSKYVPPGIFLKYPRNGIIRAEFRDANSKLWIPADIYFTFDAQARGNVAGDKYHFDSLEYTNIGIQDTKIRPQGGSPQAGTT
;
A
#
# COMPACT_ATOMS: atom_id res chain seq x y z
N MET A 1 -13.69 3.50 -19.28
CA MET A 1 -12.63 3.24 -18.28
C MET A 1 -13.01 4.04 -17.04
N CYS A 2 -13.00 3.43 -15.85
CA CYS A 2 -13.28 4.18 -14.62
C CYS A 2 -12.15 5.20 -14.40
N VAL A 3 -12.50 6.39 -13.93
CA VAL A 3 -11.53 7.40 -13.50
C VAL A 3 -11.82 7.65 -12.04
N PHE A 4 -10.85 7.42 -11.18
CA PHE A 4 -11.01 7.56 -9.74
C PHE A 4 -10.68 8.98 -9.28
N ASP A 5 -11.50 9.55 -8.40
CA ASP A 5 -11.30 10.92 -7.88
C ASP A 5 -10.99 10.97 -6.38
N ARG A 6 -11.15 9.86 -5.65
CA ARG A 6 -10.87 9.73 -4.21
C ARG A 6 -10.42 8.33 -3.83
N VAL A 7 -9.71 8.24 -2.71
CA VAL A 7 -9.33 6.97 -2.07
C VAL A 7 -9.62 7.00 -0.58
N VAL A 8 -10.09 5.88 -0.03
CA VAL A 8 -10.26 5.71 1.43
C VAL A 8 -9.69 4.38 1.90
N THR A 9 -9.42 4.35 3.20
CA THR A 9 -8.99 3.15 3.95
C THR A 9 -7.83 2.36 3.32
N PRO A 10 -6.80 3.01 2.74
CA PRO A 10 -5.70 2.26 2.17
C PRO A 10 -4.92 1.53 3.24
N ARG A 11 -4.49 0.33 2.88
CA ARG A 11 -3.52 -0.45 3.64
C ARG A 11 -2.55 -1.10 2.68
N ILE A 12 -1.36 -1.39 3.15
CA ILE A 12 -0.33 -2.03 2.32
C ILE A 12 0.03 -3.35 2.95
N ASP A 13 -0.26 -4.44 2.25
CA ASP A 13 0.25 -5.76 2.60
C ASP A 13 1.70 -5.84 2.07
N ILE A 14 2.65 -6.11 2.95
CA ILE A 14 4.09 -6.03 2.68
C ILE A 14 4.70 -7.44 2.68
N TYR A 15 5.51 -7.71 1.67
CA TYR A 15 6.22 -8.95 1.47
C TYR A 15 7.72 -8.67 1.30
N ASP A 16 8.54 -9.64 1.70
CA ASP A 16 9.96 -9.61 1.38
C ASP A 16 10.16 -9.76 -0.14
N ARG A 17 11.01 -8.94 -0.77
CA ARG A 17 11.18 -8.98 -2.23
C ARG A 17 11.84 -10.28 -2.71
N THR A 18 12.74 -10.85 -1.92
CA THR A 18 13.55 -12.00 -2.33
C THR A 18 12.83 -13.31 -2.05
N SER A 19 12.30 -13.48 -0.83
CA SER A 19 11.62 -14.72 -0.44
C SER A 19 10.13 -14.73 -0.77
N ASN A 20 9.54 -13.57 -1.07
CA ASN A 20 8.10 -13.37 -1.19
C ASN A 20 7.31 -13.76 0.08
N GLU A 21 7.98 -13.83 1.23
CA GLU A 21 7.36 -14.10 2.53
C GLU A 21 6.52 -12.89 2.96
N TYR A 22 5.28 -13.14 3.40
CA TYR A 22 4.42 -12.09 3.93
C TYR A 22 4.96 -11.61 5.28
N LEU A 23 5.24 -10.31 5.40
CA LEU A 23 5.83 -9.72 6.59
C LEU A 23 4.80 -9.12 7.52
N GLY A 24 3.71 -8.59 6.96
CA GLY A 24 2.66 -7.92 7.71
C GLY A 24 1.99 -6.83 6.90
N ARG A 25 1.26 -5.95 7.59
CA ARG A 25 0.48 -4.88 6.97
C ARG A 25 0.80 -3.53 7.56
N ALA A 26 0.95 -2.52 6.72
CA ALA A 26 1.01 -1.12 7.13
C ALA A 26 -0.38 -0.46 7.03
N ILE A 27 -0.76 0.28 8.06
CA ILE A 27 -1.95 1.11 8.14
C ILE A 27 -1.48 2.55 8.38
N PHE A 28 -2.08 3.51 7.67
CA PHE A 28 -1.70 4.92 7.72
C PHE A 28 -2.88 5.80 7.32
N PRO A 29 -2.94 7.05 7.81
CA PRO A 29 -3.88 8.05 7.33
C PRO A 29 -3.59 8.45 5.87
N VAL A 30 -4.63 8.80 5.12
CA VAL A 30 -4.50 9.29 3.74
C VAL A 30 -4.21 10.79 3.76
N THR A 31 -2.94 11.14 3.55
CA THR A 31 -2.56 12.55 3.30
C THR A 31 -2.88 12.94 1.85
N PRO A 32 -3.01 14.24 1.53
CA PRO A 32 -3.26 14.68 0.14
C PRO A 32 -2.19 14.20 -0.85
N SER A 33 -0.92 14.13 -0.45
CA SER A 33 0.16 13.63 -1.30
C SER A 33 0.02 12.13 -1.56
N VAL A 34 -0.38 11.36 -0.55
CA VAL A 34 -0.65 9.91 -0.70
C VAL A 34 -1.88 9.69 -1.58
N GLU A 35 -2.98 10.41 -1.37
CA GLU A 35 -4.17 10.31 -2.24
C GLU A 35 -3.80 10.60 -3.69
N SER A 36 -3.07 11.69 -3.96
CA SER A 36 -2.63 12.05 -5.31
C SER A 36 -1.75 10.96 -5.94
N ALA A 37 -0.80 10.41 -5.18
CA ALA A 37 0.06 9.32 -5.66
C ALA A 37 -0.76 8.06 -6.01
N LEU A 38 -1.66 7.63 -5.13
CA LEU A 38 -2.49 6.44 -5.35
C LEU A 38 -3.44 6.62 -6.54
N LEU A 39 -4.05 7.80 -6.68
CA LEU A 39 -4.90 8.13 -7.83
C LEU A 39 -4.11 8.17 -9.14
N GLY A 40 -2.88 8.71 -9.13
CA GLY A 40 -1.99 8.70 -10.29
C GLY A 40 -1.57 7.29 -10.70
N MET A 41 -1.28 6.42 -9.74
CA MET A 41 -0.95 5.01 -9.99
C MET A 41 -2.10 4.27 -10.67
N ILE A 42 -3.33 4.39 -10.15
CA ILE A 42 -4.45 3.60 -10.66
C ILE A 42 -5.07 4.16 -11.95
N ASN A 43 -5.09 5.49 -12.13
CA ASN A 43 -5.73 6.11 -13.28
C ASN A 43 -4.82 6.14 -14.52
N SER A 44 -3.51 6.30 -14.32
CA SER A 44 -2.59 6.56 -15.43
C SER A 44 -1.25 5.81 -15.31
N ALA A 45 -1.14 4.84 -14.41
CA ALA A 45 0.10 4.12 -14.14
C ALA A 45 1.28 5.07 -13.83
N THR A 46 1.00 6.24 -13.25
CA THR A 46 2.04 7.21 -12.90
C THR A 46 2.85 6.65 -11.73
N ILE A 47 4.16 6.52 -11.93
CA ILE A 47 5.09 6.07 -10.91
C ILE A 47 5.64 7.30 -10.17
N PRO A 48 5.29 7.52 -8.89
CA PRO A 48 5.87 8.61 -8.12
C PRO A 48 7.33 8.31 -7.80
N GLY A 49 8.17 9.37 -7.75
CA GLY A 49 9.58 9.22 -7.36
C GLY A 49 9.74 8.74 -5.90
N SER A 50 8.84 9.17 -5.01
CA SER A 50 8.72 8.64 -3.65
C SER A 50 7.27 8.77 -3.13
N ILE A 51 6.93 7.94 -2.14
CA ILE A 51 5.73 8.10 -1.32
C ILE A 51 6.19 8.25 0.13
N MET A 52 5.77 9.34 0.78
CA MET A 52 5.96 9.55 2.20
C MET A 52 4.68 9.20 2.95
N LEU A 53 4.70 8.09 3.68
CA LEU A 53 3.65 7.74 4.62
C LEU A 53 3.97 8.38 5.97
N GLN A 54 2.94 8.83 6.68
CA GLN A 54 3.04 9.43 8.00
C GLN A 54 2.21 8.61 8.97
N ASP A 55 2.58 8.62 10.25
CA ASP A 55 1.82 7.97 11.34
C ASP A 55 1.48 6.50 11.02
N VAL A 56 2.51 5.76 10.61
CA VAL A 56 2.34 4.40 10.12
C VAL A 56 2.37 3.42 11.27
N THR A 57 1.31 2.62 11.38
CA THR A 57 1.26 1.47 12.27
C THR A 57 1.46 0.20 11.45
N PHE A 58 2.52 -0.53 11.73
CA PHE A 58 2.81 -1.83 11.13
C PHE A 58 2.29 -2.95 12.02
N LEU A 59 1.53 -3.87 11.43
CA LEU A 59 1.02 -5.06 12.09
C LEU A 59 1.84 -6.26 11.59
N PRO A 60 2.91 -6.66 12.31
CA PRO A 60 3.77 -7.75 11.88
C PRO A 60 3.01 -9.08 11.90
N SER A 61 3.30 -9.94 10.93
CA SER A 61 2.79 -11.31 10.87
C SER A 61 3.90 -12.36 10.76
N SER A 62 5.15 -11.93 10.57
CA SER A 62 6.33 -12.81 10.58
C SER A 62 7.29 -12.41 11.70
N SER A 63 7.84 -13.42 12.38
CA SER A 63 8.92 -13.25 13.36
C SER A 63 10.25 -12.82 12.74
N LYS A 64 10.39 -12.96 11.42
CA LYS A 64 11.59 -12.56 10.66
C LYS A 64 11.54 -11.11 10.18
N TYR A 65 10.46 -10.39 10.46
CA TYR A 65 10.36 -8.99 10.07
C TYR A 65 11.42 -8.16 10.79
N VAL A 66 12.28 -7.55 9.99
CA VAL A 66 13.23 -6.51 10.44
C VAL A 66 12.63 -5.16 10.07
N PRO A 67 12.34 -4.29 11.06
CA PRO A 67 11.82 -2.96 10.79
C PRO A 67 12.84 -2.13 10.01
N PRO A 68 12.40 -1.33 9.03
CA PRO A 68 13.29 -0.44 8.30
C PRO A 68 13.91 0.59 9.26
N GLY A 69 15.22 0.77 9.15
CA GLY A 69 15.96 1.80 9.89
C GLY A 69 16.10 3.09 9.10
N ILE A 70 16.70 4.11 9.72
CA ILE A 70 16.96 5.40 9.06
C ILE A 70 18.06 5.28 8.00
N PHE A 71 19.01 4.36 8.17
CA PHE A 71 20.19 4.26 7.31
C PHE A 71 20.10 3.18 6.24
N LEU A 72 19.17 2.23 6.38
CA LEU A 72 19.06 1.07 5.51
C LEU A 72 17.71 1.06 4.81
N LYS A 73 17.76 0.90 3.49
CA LYS A 73 16.59 0.66 2.66
C LYS A 73 16.34 -0.83 2.57
N TYR A 74 15.08 -1.24 2.71
CA TYR A 74 14.67 -2.63 2.60
C TYR A 74 13.84 -2.83 1.33
N PRO A 75 14.32 -3.62 0.37
CA PRO A 75 13.56 -4.01 -0.82
C PRO A 75 12.31 -4.82 -0.45
N ARG A 76 11.12 -4.34 -0.82
CA ARG A 76 9.84 -5.01 -0.55
C ARG A 76 8.99 -5.14 -1.81
N ASN A 77 8.07 -6.10 -1.76
CA ASN A 77 6.89 -6.15 -2.61
C ASN A 77 5.69 -5.70 -1.79
N GLY A 78 4.74 -5.02 -2.43
CA GLY A 78 3.57 -4.46 -1.78
C GLY A 78 2.30 -4.68 -2.57
N ILE A 79 1.21 -4.81 -1.84
CA ILE A 79 -0.14 -4.70 -2.39
C ILE A 79 -0.84 -3.58 -1.65
N ILE A 80 -1.03 -2.43 -2.30
CA ILE A 80 -1.94 -1.40 -1.79
C ILE A 80 -3.34 -1.93 -2.02
N ARG A 81 -4.13 -2.03 -0.95
CA ARG A 81 -5.56 -2.36 -1.02
C ARG A 81 -6.33 -1.18 -0.48
N ALA A 82 -7.24 -0.65 -1.28
CA ALA A 82 -8.05 0.50 -0.90
C ALA A 82 -9.40 0.48 -1.62
N GLU A 83 -10.29 1.38 -1.21
CA GLU A 83 -11.52 1.68 -1.93
C GLU A 83 -11.35 3.00 -2.68
N PHE A 84 -11.59 2.96 -3.99
CA PHE A 84 -11.44 4.11 -4.88
C PHE A 84 -12.80 4.55 -5.39
N ARG A 85 -13.10 5.85 -5.32
CA ARG A 85 -14.38 6.37 -5.79
C ARG A 85 -14.32 6.68 -7.27
N ASP A 86 -15.18 6.05 -8.06
CA ASP A 86 -15.33 6.39 -9.48
C ASP A 86 -15.93 7.79 -9.61
N ALA A 87 -15.30 8.64 -10.41
CA ALA A 87 -15.64 10.06 -10.55
C ALA A 87 -17.02 10.28 -11.17
N ASN A 88 -17.50 9.34 -11.99
CA ASN A 88 -18.77 9.47 -12.69
C ASN A 88 -19.94 8.93 -11.86
N SER A 89 -19.85 7.66 -11.46
CA SER A 89 -20.90 6.96 -10.72
C SER A 89 -20.91 7.27 -9.22
N LYS A 90 -19.81 7.82 -8.70
CA LYS A 90 -19.56 8.05 -7.26
C LYS A 90 -19.57 6.78 -6.41
N LEU A 91 -19.50 5.60 -7.03
CA LEU A 91 -19.40 4.32 -6.35
C LEU A 91 -17.97 4.09 -5.85
N TRP A 92 -17.85 3.55 -4.63
CA TRP A 92 -16.58 3.10 -4.07
C TRP A 92 -16.26 1.69 -4.54
N ILE A 93 -15.17 1.53 -5.27
CA ILE A 93 -14.78 0.29 -5.89
C ILE A 93 -13.47 -0.18 -5.23
N PRO A 94 -13.43 -1.39 -4.63
CA PRO A 94 -12.20 -1.92 -4.07
C PRO A 94 -11.22 -2.23 -5.19
N ALA A 95 -9.95 -1.83 -5.03
CA ALA A 95 -8.89 -2.17 -5.96
C ALA A 95 -7.59 -2.51 -5.23
N ASP A 96 -6.78 -3.32 -5.91
CA ASP A 96 -5.44 -3.72 -5.47
C ASP A 96 -4.41 -3.14 -6.47
N ILE A 97 -3.38 -2.48 -5.96
CA ILE A 97 -2.21 -2.03 -6.76
C ILE A 97 -1.02 -2.85 -6.29
N TYR A 98 -0.44 -3.63 -7.21
CA TYR A 98 0.74 -4.45 -6.98
C TYR A 98 1.96 -3.64 -7.36
N PHE A 99 2.91 -3.51 -6.44
CA PHE A 99 4.09 -2.66 -6.66
C PHE A 99 5.31 -3.17 -5.91
N THR A 100 6.48 -2.79 -6.38
CA THR A 100 7.76 -2.94 -5.69
C THR A 100 8.18 -1.59 -5.13
N PHE A 101 8.84 -1.57 -3.98
CA PHE A 101 9.38 -0.36 -3.37
C PHE A 101 10.49 -0.66 -2.36
N ASP A 102 11.40 0.28 -2.18
CA ASP A 102 12.42 0.24 -1.14
C ASP A 102 11.93 1.08 0.05
N ALA A 103 11.77 0.45 1.21
CA ALA A 103 11.24 1.06 2.43
C ALA A 103 12.37 1.59 3.33
N GLN A 104 12.21 2.83 3.82
CA GLN A 104 13.13 3.47 4.75
C GLN A 104 12.37 4.23 5.83
N ALA A 105 12.77 4.09 7.08
CA ALA A 105 12.20 4.92 8.15
C ALA A 105 12.77 6.34 8.10
N ARG A 106 11.90 7.30 8.39
CA ARG A 106 12.24 8.72 8.53
C ARG A 106 11.66 9.18 9.87
N GLY A 107 12.50 9.72 10.77
CA GLY A 107 12.06 10.16 12.10
C GLY A 107 12.40 9.19 13.23
N ASN A 108 11.71 9.32 14.37
CA ASN A 108 12.11 8.70 15.63
C ASN A 108 11.84 7.19 15.64
N VAL A 109 12.85 6.39 15.32
CA VAL A 109 12.82 4.91 15.41
C VAL A 109 13.09 4.39 16.84
N ALA A 110 13.31 5.25 17.83
CA ALA A 110 13.64 4.83 19.20
C ALA A 110 12.42 4.45 20.05
N GLY A 111 11.20 4.51 19.50
CA GLY A 111 9.94 4.15 20.17
C GLY A 111 9.49 2.71 19.92
N ASP A 112 8.17 2.52 19.76
CA ASP A 112 7.60 1.24 19.32
C ASP A 112 8.13 0.89 17.92
N LYS A 113 8.85 -0.23 17.81
CA LYS A 113 9.47 -0.72 16.56
C LYS A 113 8.47 -1.00 15.43
N TYR A 114 7.16 -0.98 15.73
CA TYR A 114 6.09 -1.16 14.77
C TYR A 114 5.28 0.12 14.52
N HIS A 115 5.66 1.24 15.12
CA HIS A 115 5.11 2.55 14.84
C HIS A 115 6.19 3.44 14.22
N PHE A 116 5.85 4.13 13.14
CA PHE A 116 6.77 5.00 12.42
C PHE A 116 6.14 6.37 12.22
N ASP A 117 6.79 7.42 12.71
CA ASP A 117 6.40 8.81 12.43
C ASP A 117 6.28 9.04 10.92
N SER A 118 7.25 8.50 10.17
CA SER A 118 7.16 8.43 8.72
C SER A 118 7.95 7.28 8.10
N LEU A 119 7.43 6.77 6.99
CA LEU A 119 8.10 5.81 6.12
C LEU A 119 8.18 6.40 4.72
N GLU A 120 9.39 6.41 4.17
CA GLU A 120 9.61 6.78 2.79
C GLU A 120 9.74 5.52 1.94
N TYR A 121 8.93 5.46 0.89
CA TYR A 121 9.02 4.45 -0.16
C TYR A 121 9.64 5.07 -1.40
N THR A 122 10.70 4.45 -1.90
CA THR A 122 11.44 4.89 -3.10
C THR A 122 11.64 3.71 -4.06
N ASN A 123 12.21 3.97 -5.24
CA ASN A 123 12.45 2.91 -6.25
C ASN A 123 11.17 2.12 -6.55
N ILE A 124 10.10 2.87 -6.79
CA ILE A 124 8.76 2.32 -6.92
C ILE A 124 8.58 1.76 -8.33
N GLY A 125 8.06 0.53 -8.44
CA GLY A 125 7.68 -0.08 -9.71
C GLY A 125 6.28 -0.65 -9.65
N ILE A 126 5.35 -0.12 -10.45
CA ILE A 126 3.99 -0.68 -10.57
C ILE A 126 4.07 -1.96 -11.40
N GLN A 127 3.55 -3.05 -10.86
CA GLN A 127 3.52 -4.36 -11.52
C GLN A 127 2.16 -4.61 -12.17
N ASP A 128 1.08 -4.32 -11.44
CA ASP A 128 -0.29 -4.58 -11.89
C ASP A 128 -1.30 -3.75 -11.08
N THR A 129 -2.49 -3.56 -11.63
CA THR A 129 -3.64 -2.95 -10.94
C THR A 129 -4.88 -3.80 -11.19
N LYS A 130 -5.55 -4.24 -10.13
CA LYS A 130 -6.76 -5.07 -10.22
C LYS A 130 -7.94 -4.40 -9.55
N ILE A 131 -8.98 -4.15 -10.32
CA ILE A 131 -10.29 -3.80 -9.78
C ILE A 131 -10.94 -5.06 -9.23
N ARG A 132 -11.35 -5.04 -7.96
CA ARG A 132 -12.05 -6.16 -7.34
C ARG A 132 -13.56 -5.93 -7.45
N PRO A 133 -14.35 -6.96 -7.83
CA PRO A 133 -15.79 -6.84 -7.76
C PRO A 133 -16.21 -6.57 -6.30
N GLN A 134 -17.14 -5.63 -6.10
CA GLN A 134 -17.80 -5.46 -4.81
C GLN A 134 -18.49 -6.78 -4.45
N GLY A 135 -18.06 -7.41 -3.35
CA GLY A 135 -18.76 -8.50 -2.67
C GLY A 135 -19.59 -9.44 -3.56
N GLY A 136 -18.95 -10.25 -4.39
CA GLY A 136 -19.50 -11.56 -4.70
C GLY A 136 -19.18 -12.47 -3.52
N SER A 137 -20.18 -12.81 -2.70
CA SER A 137 -20.08 -14.00 -1.83
C SER A 137 -19.53 -15.16 -2.67
N PRO A 138 -18.69 -16.05 -2.11
CA PRO A 138 -18.36 -17.29 -2.81
C PRO A 138 -19.69 -17.93 -3.20
N GLN A 139 -19.92 -18.15 -4.49
CA GLN A 139 -20.95 -19.12 -4.86
C GLN A 139 -20.46 -20.43 -4.27
N ALA A 140 -21.09 -20.84 -3.16
CA ALA A 140 -21.01 -22.20 -2.69
C ALA A 140 -21.43 -23.07 -3.88
N GLY A 141 -20.47 -23.75 -4.49
CA GLY A 141 -20.75 -24.74 -5.51
C GLY A 141 -21.67 -25.76 -4.87
N THR A 142 -22.92 -25.80 -5.32
CA THR A 142 -23.81 -26.92 -5.04
C THR A 142 -23.23 -28.12 -5.77
N THR A 143 -22.77 -29.09 -4.98
CA THR A 143 -22.59 -30.49 -5.37
C THR A 143 -23.86 -31.07 -5.95
#